data_AF-A0A1X2IJP6-F1
#
_entry.id   AF-A0A1X2IJP6-F1
#
_cell.length_a   1.000
_cell.length_b   1.000
_cell.length_c   1.000
_cell.angle_alpha   90.00
_cell.angle_beta   90.00
_cell.angle_gamma   90.00
#
_symmetry.space_group_name_H-M   'P 1'
#
loop_
_entity.id
_entity.type
_entity.pdbx_description
1 polymer ?
#
loop_
_entity_poly.entity_id
_entity_poly.type
_entity_poly.pdbx_seq_one_letter_code
_entity_poly.pdbx_strand_id
1 'polypeptide(L)'
;MALLFSLLKRGWMIVLLVSVMIAMVNSQGISKTGKKDGAATLKHATNIKPGNYHIRNMKTKKYLGFLPGTLVEPTVKSKSSITEWKVLKYKNKMYSINHNHGSLKKCISARWTNGKDDAGVLWQCELKYSKKRSLAKRYEPILWQKQTWLFVPVSGKKNTFKIMAVTHMYDMIPTCLSSSSTGGKSSRGGTVLKKCKYNTKDSSLYWTFEKA
;
A
#
# COMPACT_ATOMS: atom_id res chain seq x y z
N MET A 1 -33.64 -7.60 50.90
CA MET A 1 -33.08 -6.49 50.08
C MET A 1 -31.64 -6.72 49.61
N ALA A 2 -30.73 -7.29 50.42
CA ALA A 2 -29.33 -7.51 50.04
C ALA A 2 -29.11 -8.48 48.84
N LEU A 3 -29.99 -9.48 48.66
CA LEU A 3 -29.91 -10.44 47.54
C LEU A 3 -30.22 -9.83 46.17
N LEU A 4 -31.10 -8.81 46.09
CA LEU A 4 -31.41 -8.12 44.82
C LEU A 4 -30.22 -7.29 44.31
N PHE A 5 -29.49 -6.63 45.22
CA PHE A 5 -28.31 -5.84 44.86
C PHE A 5 -27.13 -6.68 44.36
N SER A 6 -27.00 -7.91 44.84
CA SER A 6 -25.99 -8.88 44.40
C SER A 6 -26.23 -9.35 42.95
N LEU A 7 -27.49 -9.63 42.60
CA LEU A 7 -27.87 -10.08 41.26
C LEU A 7 -27.72 -8.97 40.21
N LEU A 8 -28.05 -7.72 40.56
CA LEU A 8 -27.84 -6.57 39.68
C LEU A 8 -26.35 -6.34 39.37
N LYS A 9 -25.45 -6.47 40.36
CA LYS A 9 -24.00 -6.32 40.15
C LYS A 9 -23.42 -7.40 39.24
N ARG A 10 -23.91 -8.64 39.35
CA ARG A 10 -23.48 -9.75 38.47
C ARG A 10 -23.98 -9.59 37.04
N GLY A 11 -25.20 -9.08 36.84
CA GLY A 11 -25.74 -8.77 35.52
C GLY A 11 -24.92 -7.70 34.78
N TRP A 12 -24.54 -6.63 35.46
CA TRP A 12 -23.70 -5.56 34.88
C TRP A 12 -22.30 -6.05 34.49
N MET A 13 -21.68 -6.91 35.30
CA MET A 13 -20.38 -7.53 34.96
C MET A 13 -20.45 -8.37 33.68
N ILE A 14 -21.53 -9.14 33.49
CA ILE A 14 -21.73 -9.96 32.28
C ILE A 14 -21.92 -9.06 31.05
N VAL A 15 -22.73 -8.01 31.16
CA VAL A 15 -22.94 -7.05 30.06
C VAL A 15 -21.63 -6.34 29.68
N LEU A 16 -20.80 -5.97 30.67
CA LEU A 16 -19.50 -5.34 30.44
C LEU A 16 -18.50 -6.32 29.77
N LEU A 17 -18.45 -7.58 30.21
CA LEU A 17 -17.62 -8.62 29.60
C LEU A 17 -18.03 -8.92 28.15
N VAL A 18 -19.33 -9.01 27.87
CA VAL A 18 -19.84 -9.25 26.51
C VAL A 18 -19.55 -8.06 25.60
N SER A 19 -19.73 -6.83 26.08
CA SER A 19 -19.41 -5.62 25.29
C SER A 19 -17.91 -5.46 25.01
N VAL A 20 -17.04 -5.82 25.96
CA VAL A 20 -15.59 -5.86 25.75
C VAL A 20 -15.21 -6.93 24.72
N MET A 21 -15.81 -8.13 24.79
CA MET A 21 -15.58 -9.20 23.79
C MET A 21 -16.02 -8.77 22.38
N ILE A 22 -17.17 -8.11 22.23
CA ILE A 22 -17.66 -7.60 20.93
C ILE A 22 -16.74 -6.49 20.39
N ALA A 23 -16.16 -5.67 21.26
CA ALA A 23 -15.17 -4.67 20.85
C ALA A 23 -13.86 -5.32 20.35
N MET A 24 -13.43 -6.43 20.95
CA MET A 24 -12.21 -7.14 20.53
C MET A 24 -12.36 -7.83 19.17
N VAL A 25 -13.54 -8.38 18.84
CA VAL A 25 -13.80 -9.02 17.52
C VAL A 25 -13.76 -8.00 16.37
N ASN A 26 -14.13 -6.74 16.62
CA ASN A 26 -14.01 -5.67 15.62
C ASN A 26 -12.59 -5.08 15.51
N SER A 27 -11.62 -5.55 16.32
CA SER A 27 -10.22 -5.07 16.30
C SER A 27 -9.29 -5.87 15.38
N GLN A 28 -9.75 -7.01 14.85
CA GLN A 28 -9.02 -7.70 13.80
C GLN A 28 -9.18 -6.88 12.52
N GLY A 29 -8.07 -6.44 11.92
CA GLY A 29 -8.03 -5.45 10.82
C GLY A 29 -8.75 -5.82 9.52
N ILE A 30 -9.60 -6.84 9.54
CA ILE A 30 -10.47 -7.30 8.47
C ILE A 30 -11.60 -6.29 8.27
N SER A 31 -11.73 -5.78 7.05
CA SER A 31 -12.78 -4.84 6.66
C SER A 31 -14.04 -5.59 6.26
N LYS A 32 -15.19 -5.25 6.86
CA LYS A 32 -16.51 -5.72 6.40
C LYS A 32 -16.77 -5.40 4.93
N THR A 33 -16.13 -4.37 4.39
CA THR A 33 -16.27 -3.94 2.99
C THR A 33 -15.04 -4.27 2.13
N GLY A 34 -14.04 -4.99 2.66
CA GLY A 34 -12.76 -5.25 1.98
C GLY A 34 -12.96 -5.82 0.57
N LYS A 35 -13.77 -6.87 0.44
CA LYS A 35 -14.04 -7.52 -0.86
C LYS A 35 -14.65 -6.55 -1.87
N LYS A 36 -15.60 -5.73 -1.44
CA LYS A 36 -16.29 -4.72 -2.28
C LYS A 36 -15.33 -3.60 -2.66
N ASP A 37 -14.58 -3.07 -1.71
CA ASP A 37 -13.64 -1.98 -1.92
C ASP A 37 -12.47 -2.41 -2.83
N GLY A 38 -11.96 -3.65 -2.67
CA GLY A 38 -10.94 -4.23 -3.51
C GLY A 38 -11.41 -4.49 -4.94
N ALA A 39 -12.61 -5.05 -5.12
CA ALA A 39 -13.20 -5.23 -6.45
C ALA A 39 -13.44 -3.89 -7.16
N ALA A 40 -13.94 -2.88 -6.45
CA ALA A 40 -14.12 -1.53 -6.98
C ALA A 40 -12.76 -0.91 -7.37
N THR A 41 -11.72 -1.12 -6.56
CA THR A 41 -10.37 -0.65 -6.84
C THR A 41 -9.82 -1.27 -8.12
N LEU A 42 -9.88 -2.60 -8.27
CA LEU A 42 -9.42 -3.29 -9.48
C LEU A 42 -10.22 -2.91 -10.73
N LYS A 43 -11.54 -2.69 -10.59
CA LYS A 43 -12.41 -2.21 -11.68
C LYS A 43 -11.92 -0.87 -12.21
N HIS A 44 -11.65 0.09 -11.32
CA HIS A 44 -11.23 1.45 -11.69
C HIS A 44 -9.73 1.60 -11.95
N ALA A 45 -8.91 0.63 -11.57
CA ALA A 45 -7.50 0.61 -11.95
C ALA A 45 -7.35 0.54 -13.46
N THR A 46 -6.31 1.21 -13.98
CA THR A 46 -6.01 1.26 -15.41
C THR A 46 -4.65 0.66 -15.73
N ASN A 47 -4.48 0.24 -16.98
CA ASN A 47 -3.16 -0.09 -17.48
C ASN A 47 -2.43 1.20 -17.87
N ILE A 48 -1.16 1.30 -17.48
CA ILE A 48 -0.27 2.37 -17.93
C ILE A 48 0.87 1.75 -18.76
N LYS A 49 1.49 2.55 -19.63
CA LYS A 49 2.66 2.10 -20.38
C LYS A 49 3.81 1.82 -19.39
N PRO A 50 4.45 0.64 -19.39
CA PRO A 50 5.69 0.43 -18.65
C PRO A 50 6.79 1.37 -19.13
N GLY A 51 7.66 1.82 -18.23
CA GLY A 51 8.72 2.78 -18.55
C GLY A 51 9.35 3.40 -17.32
N ASN A 52 10.25 4.36 -17.54
CA ASN A 52 10.87 5.12 -16.48
C ASN A 52 10.08 6.39 -16.21
N TYR A 53 9.89 6.70 -14.93
CA TYR A 53 9.07 7.82 -14.48
C TYR A 53 9.67 8.52 -13.26
N HIS A 54 9.51 9.83 -13.19
CA HIS A 54 9.55 10.58 -11.94
C HIS A 54 8.13 10.67 -11.36
N ILE A 55 7.97 10.20 -10.13
CA ILE A 55 6.67 10.10 -9.47
C ILE A 55 6.52 11.26 -8.50
N ARG A 56 5.74 12.28 -8.86
CA ARG A 56 5.60 13.54 -8.11
C ARG A 56 4.28 13.60 -7.35
N ASN A 57 4.32 13.92 -6.07
CA ASN A 57 3.10 14.13 -5.31
C ASN A 57 2.44 15.48 -5.66
N MET A 58 1.14 15.50 -5.89
CA MET A 58 0.41 16.71 -6.27
C MET A 58 0.33 17.76 -5.17
N LYS A 59 0.19 17.34 -3.90
CA LYS A 59 0.04 18.24 -2.75
C LYS A 59 1.36 18.89 -2.39
N THR A 60 2.40 18.08 -2.17
CA THR A 60 3.70 18.58 -1.68
C THR A 60 4.62 19.05 -2.80
N LYS A 61 4.31 18.71 -4.06
CA LYS A 61 5.16 18.95 -5.23
C LYS A 61 6.53 18.26 -5.17
N LYS A 62 6.74 17.37 -4.21
CA LYS A 62 7.96 16.58 -4.03
C LYS A 62 7.86 15.25 -4.76
N TYR A 63 9.00 14.76 -5.23
CA TYR A 63 9.17 13.48 -5.87
C TYR A 63 9.39 12.38 -4.84
N LEU A 64 8.88 11.19 -5.16
CA LEU A 64 9.26 9.95 -4.49
C LEU A 64 10.74 9.69 -4.79
N GLY A 65 11.56 9.71 -3.74
CA GLY A 65 13.00 9.52 -3.85
C GLY A 65 13.45 8.25 -3.17
N PHE A 66 14.42 7.59 -3.76
CA PHE A 66 15.23 6.57 -3.11
C PHE A 66 16.40 7.24 -2.39
N LEU A 67 16.37 7.21 -1.07
CA LEU A 67 17.35 7.84 -0.20
C LEU A 67 18.30 6.77 0.39
N PRO A 68 19.46 7.17 0.94
CA PRO A 68 20.42 6.26 1.54
C PRO A 68 19.78 5.29 2.55
N GLY A 69 20.33 4.06 2.66
CA GLY A 69 19.90 3.10 3.68
C GLY A 69 18.55 2.40 3.43
N THR A 70 18.12 2.27 2.17
CA THR A 70 16.86 1.61 1.72
C THR A 70 15.58 2.42 1.94
N LEU A 71 15.72 3.72 2.13
CA LEU A 71 14.60 4.63 2.36
C LEU A 71 13.90 5.00 1.04
N VAL A 72 12.57 4.99 1.04
CA VAL A 72 11.76 5.53 -0.06
C VAL A 72 10.79 6.55 0.49
N GLU A 73 10.99 7.82 0.15
CA GLU A 73 10.25 8.92 0.77
C GLU A 73 9.91 10.06 -0.23
N PRO A 74 8.77 10.75 -0.04
CA PRO A 74 8.35 11.87 -0.90
C PRO A 74 8.97 13.21 -0.49
N THR A 75 10.30 13.27 -0.41
CA THR A 75 11.03 14.42 0.15
C THR A 75 11.81 15.23 -0.88
N VAL A 76 12.09 14.67 -2.06
CA VAL A 76 13.00 15.24 -3.05
C VAL A 76 12.31 16.32 -3.89
N LYS A 77 12.96 17.47 -4.12
CA LYS A 77 12.35 18.60 -4.85
C LYS A 77 12.62 18.59 -6.37
N SER A 78 13.68 17.91 -6.81
CA SER A 78 14.14 17.90 -8.20
C SER A 78 14.19 16.49 -8.78
N LYS A 79 14.15 16.42 -10.12
CA LYS A 79 14.38 15.18 -10.88
C LYS A 79 15.85 14.82 -10.86
N SER A 80 16.14 13.54 -10.72
CA SER A 80 17.49 12.96 -10.73
C SER A 80 17.39 11.43 -10.76
N SER A 81 18.53 10.74 -10.82
CA SER A 81 18.59 9.27 -10.76
C SER A 81 17.93 8.69 -9.50
N ILE A 82 17.96 9.38 -8.36
CA ILE A 82 17.31 8.92 -7.12
C ILE A 82 15.78 9.04 -7.16
N THR A 83 15.21 9.82 -8.08
CA THR A 83 13.75 9.97 -8.26
C THR A 83 13.23 9.31 -9.53
N GLU A 84 14.10 8.66 -10.29
CA GLU A 84 13.73 7.87 -11.46
C GLU A 84 13.33 6.45 -11.03
N TRP A 85 12.11 6.06 -11.40
CA TRP A 85 11.54 4.75 -11.09
C TRP A 85 11.19 4.02 -12.36
N LYS A 86 11.60 2.76 -12.46
CA LYS A 86 11.19 1.86 -13.55
C LYS A 86 9.89 1.16 -13.16
N VAL A 87 8.81 1.49 -13.84
CA VAL A 87 7.50 0.88 -13.64
C VAL A 87 7.31 -0.26 -14.62
N LEU A 88 7.16 -1.48 -14.09
CA LEU A 88 7.03 -2.70 -14.90
C LEU A 88 5.65 -3.32 -14.71
N LYS A 89 5.08 -3.82 -15.80
CA LYS A 89 3.83 -4.59 -15.74
C LYS A 89 4.14 -6.00 -15.23
N TYR A 90 3.46 -6.41 -14.17
CA TYR A 90 3.55 -7.77 -13.62
C TYR A 90 2.41 -8.65 -14.12
N LYS A 91 1.17 -8.16 -14.02
CA LYS A 91 -0.05 -8.80 -14.53
C LYS A 91 -0.97 -7.72 -15.10
N ASN A 92 -2.16 -8.12 -15.58
CA ASN A 92 -3.16 -7.14 -15.99
C ASN A 92 -3.44 -6.16 -14.83
N LYS A 93 -3.29 -4.86 -15.09
CA LYS A 93 -3.45 -3.74 -14.14
C LYS A 93 -2.50 -3.71 -12.92
N MET A 94 -1.67 -4.74 -12.72
CA MET A 94 -0.75 -4.84 -11.57
C MET A 94 0.68 -4.56 -12.01
N TYR A 95 1.33 -3.66 -11.29
CA TYR A 95 2.66 -3.16 -11.62
C TYR A 95 3.61 -3.28 -10.43
N SER A 96 4.89 -3.33 -10.74
CA SER A 96 5.96 -3.11 -9.78
C SER A 96 6.57 -1.72 -10.02
N ILE A 97 7.08 -1.11 -8.96
CA ILE A 97 7.79 0.17 -9.02
C ILE A 97 9.22 -0.09 -8.55
N ASN A 98 10.18 0.00 -9.47
CA ASN A 98 11.53 -0.49 -9.27
C ASN A 98 12.53 0.66 -9.29
N HIS A 99 13.64 0.49 -8.57
CA HIS A 99 14.78 1.39 -8.59
C HIS A 99 16.07 0.60 -8.79
N ASN A 100 17.00 1.17 -9.56
CA ASN A 100 18.33 0.60 -9.77
C ASN A 100 19.28 1.13 -8.67
N HIS A 101 19.59 0.30 -7.68
CA HIS A 101 20.60 0.59 -6.66
C HIS A 101 21.88 -0.19 -6.95
N GLY A 102 22.72 0.32 -7.86
CA GLY A 102 23.90 -0.38 -8.32
C GLY A 102 23.55 -1.74 -8.93
N SER A 103 24.15 -2.81 -8.42
CA SER A 103 23.89 -4.20 -8.85
C SER A 103 22.58 -4.79 -8.31
N LEU A 104 21.96 -4.16 -7.32
CA LEU A 104 20.77 -4.69 -6.64
C LEU A 104 19.49 -4.01 -7.17
N LYS A 105 18.59 -4.80 -7.76
CA LYS A 105 17.26 -4.35 -8.14
C LYS A 105 16.37 -4.28 -6.91
N LYS A 106 15.94 -3.07 -6.56
CA LYS A 106 15.03 -2.82 -5.44
C LYS A 106 13.64 -2.48 -5.95
N CYS A 107 12.61 -2.91 -5.23
CA CYS A 107 11.20 -2.70 -5.54
C CYS A 107 10.51 -2.08 -4.34
N ILE A 108 9.54 -1.20 -4.58
CA ILE A 108 8.66 -0.73 -3.50
C ILE A 108 7.79 -1.90 -3.05
N SER A 109 7.84 -2.20 -1.76
CA SER A 109 7.07 -3.23 -1.07
C SER A 109 6.24 -2.61 0.05
N ALA A 110 5.02 -3.07 0.24
CA ALA A 110 4.25 -2.79 1.43
C ALA A 110 4.89 -3.47 2.66
N ARG A 111 5.08 -2.70 3.73
CA ARG A 111 5.56 -3.15 5.04
C ARG A 111 4.37 -3.45 5.93
N TRP A 112 4.38 -4.63 6.53
CA TRP A 112 3.43 -5.03 7.56
C TRP A 112 4.03 -4.76 8.94
N THR A 113 3.35 -4.00 9.78
CA THR A 113 3.78 -3.70 11.16
C THR A 113 2.54 -3.51 12.03
N ASN A 114 2.53 -4.13 13.22
CA ASN A 114 1.44 -4.01 14.19
C ASN A 114 0.04 -4.28 13.60
N GLY A 115 -0.09 -5.35 12.80
CA GLY A 115 -1.38 -5.78 12.25
C GLY A 115 -1.92 -4.96 11.08
N LYS A 116 -1.09 -4.12 10.44
CA LYS A 116 -1.47 -3.32 9.27
C LYS A 116 -0.31 -3.09 8.29
N ASP A 117 -0.65 -2.79 7.05
CA ASP A 117 0.30 -2.19 6.11
C ASP A 117 0.48 -0.71 6.43
N ASP A 118 1.69 -0.31 6.85
CA ASP A 118 1.93 1.04 7.37
C ASP A 118 2.75 1.91 6.41
N ALA A 119 3.58 1.30 5.56
CA ALA A 119 4.47 2.03 4.66
C ALA A 119 4.82 1.26 3.38
N GLY A 120 5.08 2.00 2.29
CA GLY A 120 5.89 1.54 1.18
C GLY A 120 7.36 1.69 1.56
N VAL A 121 8.11 0.58 1.53
CA VAL A 121 9.55 0.50 1.82
C VAL A 121 10.27 -0.10 0.63
N LEU A 122 11.60 0.03 0.55
CA LEU A 122 12.35 -0.68 -0.48
C LEU A 122 12.77 -2.06 0.00
N TRP A 123 12.53 -3.05 -0.86
CA TRP A 123 12.96 -4.42 -0.65
C TRP A 123 13.62 -4.97 -1.91
N GLN A 124 14.29 -6.12 -1.79
CA GLN A 124 14.77 -6.84 -2.96
C GLN A 124 13.59 -7.24 -3.85
N CYS A 125 13.70 -6.99 -5.16
CA CYS A 125 12.67 -7.41 -6.10
C CYS A 125 12.62 -8.94 -6.19
N GLU A 126 11.47 -9.53 -5.85
CA GLU A 126 11.24 -10.99 -5.90
C GLU A 126 10.20 -11.39 -6.96
N LEU A 127 9.55 -10.39 -7.56
CA LEU A 127 8.59 -10.60 -8.65
C LEU A 127 9.24 -11.24 -9.86
N LYS A 128 8.64 -12.36 -10.30
CA LYS A 128 8.98 -13.03 -11.56
C LYS A 128 8.07 -12.50 -12.67
N TYR A 129 8.54 -11.51 -13.41
CA TYR A 129 7.91 -11.06 -14.65
C TYR A 129 8.01 -12.21 -15.66
N SER A 130 6.90 -12.58 -16.28
CA SER A 130 6.71 -13.79 -17.10
C SER A 130 7.99 -14.32 -17.78
N LYS A 131 8.66 -15.28 -17.13
CA LYS A 131 9.47 -16.28 -17.82
C LYS A 131 8.58 -17.51 -18.00
N LYS A 132 8.72 -18.19 -19.15
CA LYS A 132 8.04 -19.45 -19.49
C LYS A 132 7.84 -20.31 -18.24
N ARG A 133 6.64 -20.87 -18.05
CA ARG A 133 6.37 -21.92 -17.05
C ARG A 133 7.52 -22.92 -17.10
N SER A 134 8.38 -22.92 -16.09
CA SER A 134 9.25 -24.07 -15.86
C SER A 134 8.31 -25.19 -15.43
N LEU A 135 8.20 -26.24 -16.25
CA LEU A 135 7.42 -27.46 -15.98
C LEU A 135 7.84 -28.15 -14.66
N ALA A 136 8.93 -27.72 -14.03
CA ALA A 136 9.48 -28.28 -12.81
C ALA A 136 8.89 -27.70 -11.50
N LYS A 137 8.01 -26.70 -11.53
CA LYS A 137 7.38 -26.15 -10.30
C LYS A 137 5.89 -26.46 -10.27
N ARG A 138 5.54 -27.53 -9.54
CA ARG A 138 4.18 -28.00 -9.22
C ARG A 138 3.30 -26.98 -8.46
N TYR A 139 3.90 -25.90 -7.94
CA TYR A 139 3.20 -24.86 -7.18
C TYR A 139 3.25 -23.53 -7.91
N GLU A 140 2.10 -22.84 -7.99
CA GLU A 140 2.09 -21.44 -8.39
C GLU A 140 3.05 -20.65 -7.47
N PRO A 141 3.91 -19.78 -8.02
CA PRO A 141 4.77 -18.94 -7.19
C PRO A 141 3.90 -18.15 -6.21
N ILE A 142 4.29 -18.14 -4.93
CA ILE A 142 3.72 -17.26 -3.90
C ILE A 142 3.57 -15.87 -4.54
N LEU A 143 2.34 -15.38 -4.65
CA LEU A 143 2.08 -14.06 -5.18
C LEU A 143 2.70 -13.07 -4.20
N TRP A 144 3.80 -12.43 -4.60
CA TRP A 144 4.44 -11.35 -3.85
C TRP A 144 3.59 -10.07 -3.93
N GLN A 145 2.35 -10.14 -3.44
CA GLN A 145 1.35 -9.08 -3.49
C GLN A 145 1.85 -7.78 -2.83
N LYS A 146 2.74 -7.91 -1.85
CA LYS A 146 3.41 -6.79 -1.18
C LYS A 146 4.21 -5.91 -2.13
N GLN A 147 4.72 -6.44 -3.24
CA GLN A 147 5.52 -5.69 -4.23
C GLN A 147 4.69 -5.23 -5.44
N THR A 148 3.37 -5.42 -5.40
CA THR A 148 2.48 -5.10 -6.51
C THR A 148 1.53 -3.97 -6.18
N TRP A 149 1.32 -3.11 -7.18
CA TRP A 149 0.60 -1.86 -7.08
C TRP A 149 -0.44 -1.75 -8.18
N LEU A 150 -1.58 -1.15 -7.86
CA LEU A 150 -2.59 -0.72 -8.84
C LEU A 150 -2.51 0.80 -9.01
N PHE A 151 -2.75 1.24 -10.24
CA PHE A 151 -2.86 2.67 -10.55
C PHE A 151 -4.30 3.03 -10.86
N VAL A 152 -4.94 3.76 -9.95
CA VAL A 152 -6.31 4.27 -10.14
C VAL A 152 -6.22 5.72 -10.60
N PRO A 153 -6.69 6.06 -11.81
CA PRO A 153 -6.60 7.41 -12.35
C PRO A 153 -7.41 8.41 -11.51
N VAL A 154 -6.91 9.63 -11.40
CA VAL A 154 -7.59 10.75 -10.76
C VAL A 154 -8.39 11.51 -11.82
N SER A 155 -9.71 11.61 -11.64
CA SER A 155 -10.59 12.28 -12.59
C SER A 155 -10.14 13.73 -12.85
N GLY A 156 -10.14 14.14 -14.12
CA GLY A 156 -9.73 15.48 -14.54
C GLY A 156 -8.23 15.78 -14.41
N LYS A 157 -7.37 14.80 -14.08
CA LYS A 157 -5.92 15.00 -13.92
C LYS A 157 -5.13 14.06 -14.82
N LYS A 158 -4.42 14.62 -15.80
CA LYS A 158 -3.58 13.86 -16.75
C LYS A 158 -2.44 13.15 -16.02
N ASN A 159 -2.17 11.89 -16.39
CA ASN A 159 -1.08 11.05 -15.87
C ASN A 159 -0.98 11.04 -14.33
N THR A 160 -2.13 11.17 -13.65
CA THR A 160 -2.17 11.29 -12.20
C THR A 160 -2.97 10.13 -11.63
N PHE A 161 -2.40 9.46 -10.65
CA PHE A 161 -2.92 8.21 -10.11
C PHE A 161 -2.86 8.22 -8.59
N LYS A 162 -3.78 7.47 -7.98
CA LYS A 162 -3.56 6.87 -6.67
C LYS A 162 -2.79 5.57 -6.87
N ILE A 163 -1.70 5.43 -6.12
CA ILE A 163 -0.87 4.21 -6.11
C ILE A 163 -1.38 3.35 -4.96
N MET A 164 -2.15 2.31 -5.27
CA MET A 164 -2.84 1.47 -4.29
C MET A 164 -2.09 0.16 -4.11
N ALA A 165 -1.85 -0.24 -2.85
CA ALA A 165 -1.22 -1.51 -2.55
C ALA A 165 -2.18 -2.66 -2.89
N VAL A 166 -1.70 -3.71 -3.56
CA VAL A 166 -2.49 -4.92 -3.84
C VAL A 166 -2.59 -5.81 -2.61
N THR A 167 -1.58 -5.75 -1.72
CA THR A 167 -1.60 -6.51 -0.47
C THR A 167 -2.83 -6.15 0.35
N HIS A 168 -3.44 -7.17 0.93
CA HIS A 168 -4.62 -7.06 1.78
C HIS A 168 -5.82 -6.30 1.18
N MET A 169 -5.89 -6.20 -0.16
CA MET A 169 -6.88 -5.36 -0.85
C MET A 169 -8.32 -5.89 -0.73
N TYR A 170 -8.51 -7.19 -0.48
CA TYR A 170 -9.84 -7.84 -0.44
C TYR A 170 -10.33 -8.21 0.96
N ASP A 171 -9.45 -8.16 1.94
CA ASP A 171 -9.66 -8.55 3.33
C ASP A 171 -9.55 -7.35 4.26
N MET A 172 -8.79 -6.31 3.91
CA MET A 172 -8.66 -5.07 4.70
C MET A 172 -9.19 -3.84 3.95
N ILE A 173 -9.18 -2.68 4.62
CA ILE A 173 -9.42 -1.40 3.93
C ILE A 173 -8.20 -1.14 3.04
N PRO A 174 -8.37 -0.92 1.72
CA PRO A 174 -7.24 -0.67 0.83
C PRO A 174 -6.40 0.54 1.27
N THR A 175 -5.11 0.51 0.96
CA THR A 175 -4.18 1.58 1.31
C THR A 175 -3.50 2.16 0.08
N CYS A 176 -3.17 3.45 0.17
CA CYS A 176 -2.53 4.23 -0.87
C CYS A 176 -1.20 4.75 -0.37
N LEU A 177 -0.22 4.80 -1.27
CA LEU A 177 0.98 5.59 -1.07
C LEU A 177 0.60 7.06 -0.87
N SER A 178 1.07 7.68 0.21
CA SER A 178 0.74 9.07 0.57
C SER A 178 1.94 10.00 0.51
N SER A 179 1.70 11.31 0.55
CA SER A 179 2.76 12.32 0.56
C SER A 179 3.57 12.39 1.85
N SER A 180 3.28 11.53 2.84
CA SER A 180 3.92 11.54 4.15
C SER A 180 5.05 10.53 4.22
N SER A 181 6.15 10.93 4.85
CA SER A 181 7.22 10.02 5.27
C SER A 181 6.87 9.41 6.62
N THR A 182 7.37 8.21 6.88
CA THR A 182 7.36 7.58 8.22
C THR A 182 8.36 8.22 9.18
N GLY A 183 9.20 9.15 8.72
CA GLY A 183 10.15 9.89 9.56
C GLY A 183 11.35 9.06 9.98
N GLY A 184 11.70 8.03 9.21
CA GLY A 184 12.81 7.13 9.52
C GLY A 184 14.17 7.82 9.55
N LYS A 185 15.03 7.43 10.50
CA LYS A 185 16.45 7.79 10.48
C LYS A 185 17.26 6.65 9.85
N SER A 186 18.07 6.99 8.84
CA SER A 186 19.15 6.23 8.16
C SER A 186 18.96 4.77 7.72
N SER A 187 18.04 3.98 8.28
CA SER A 187 17.86 2.55 7.96
C SER A 187 16.42 2.02 8.06
N ARG A 188 15.51 2.77 8.70
CA ARG A 188 14.10 2.36 8.86
C ARG A 188 13.14 3.52 8.59
N GLY A 189 12.78 3.70 7.33
CA GLY A 189 11.80 4.68 6.89
C GLY A 189 11.14 4.22 5.60
N GLY A 190 10.33 5.09 5.01
CA GLY A 190 9.38 4.69 4.00
C GLY A 190 8.27 5.72 3.83
N THR A 191 7.45 5.49 2.82
CA THR A 191 6.33 6.36 2.47
C THR A 191 5.05 5.81 3.08
N VAL A 192 4.36 6.59 3.90
CA VAL A 192 3.19 6.13 4.65
C VAL A 192 2.11 5.58 3.71
N LEU A 193 1.58 4.40 4.06
CA LEU A 193 0.38 3.82 3.47
C LEU A 193 -0.84 4.31 4.25
N LYS A 194 -1.66 5.13 3.61
CA LYS A 194 -2.88 5.69 4.20
C LYS A 194 -4.10 4.93 3.66
N LYS A 195 -5.04 4.59 4.54
CA LYS A 195 -6.34 4.01 4.14
C LYS A 195 -7.00 4.87 3.08
N CYS A 196 -7.46 4.26 1.99
CA CYS A 196 -8.06 4.95 0.86
C CYS A 196 -8.99 4.03 0.06
N LYS A 197 -9.88 4.64 -0.71
CA LYS A 197 -10.75 3.99 -1.69
C LYS A 197 -10.51 4.56 -3.08
N TYR A 198 -11.01 3.88 -4.11
CA TYR A 198 -10.93 4.34 -5.50
C TYR A 198 -11.53 5.76 -5.71
N ASN A 199 -12.46 6.20 -4.86
CA ASN A 199 -13.10 7.51 -4.92
C ASN A 199 -12.63 8.50 -3.83
N THR A 200 -11.67 8.15 -2.98
CA THR A 200 -11.12 9.07 -1.97
C THR A 200 -10.58 10.35 -2.62
N LYS A 201 -11.04 11.49 -2.10
CA LYS A 201 -10.69 12.85 -2.53
C LYS A 201 -9.65 13.47 -1.58
N ASP A 202 -8.38 13.06 -1.73
CA ASP A 202 -7.28 13.57 -0.91
C ASP A 202 -6.04 13.76 -1.80
N SER A 203 -5.64 15.02 -2.00
CA SER A 203 -4.52 15.38 -2.87
C SER A 203 -3.17 14.87 -2.38
N SER A 204 -3.05 14.50 -1.09
CA SER A 204 -1.85 13.85 -0.57
C SER A 204 -1.64 12.44 -1.14
N LEU A 205 -2.69 11.82 -1.71
CA LEU A 205 -2.64 10.49 -2.31
C LEU A 205 -2.44 10.52 -3.83
N TYR A 206 -2.34 11.72 -4.43
CA TYR A 206 -2.31 11.88 -5.88
C TYR A 206 -0.86 12.04 -6.37
N TRP A 207 -0.48 11.18 -7.31
CA TRP A 207 0.86 11.12 -7.85
C TRP A 207 0.83 11.29 -9.36
N THR A 208 1.52 12.32 -9.84
CA THR A 208 1.72 12.58 -11.26
C THR A 208 2.95 11.81 -11.74
N PHE A 209 2.76 11.03 -12.80
CA PHE A 209 3.81 10.26 -13.45
C PHE A 209 4.36 11.10 -14.60
N GLU A 210 5.56 11.64 -14.41
CA GLU A 210 6.30 12.39 -15.40
C GLU A 210 7.31 11.44 -16.05
N LYS A 211 7.40 11.36 -17.38
CA LYS A 211 8.42 10.52 -18.03
C LYS A 211 9.82 10.98 -17.61
N ALA A 212 10.70 10.03 -17.30
CA ALA A 212 12.13 10.26 -17.13
C ALA A 212 12.82 10.35 -18.49
#